data_AF-A0A7S1WRS0-F1
#
_entry.id   AF-A0A7S1WRS0-F1
#
_cell.length_a   1.000
_cell.length_b   1.000
_cell.length_c   1.000
_cell.angle_alpha   90.00
_cell.angle_beta   90.00
_cell.angle_gamma   90.00
#
_symmetry.space_group_name_H-M   'P 1'
#
loop_
_entity.id
_entity.type
_entity.pdbx_description
1 polymer ?
#
loop_
_entity_poly.entity_id
_entity_poly.type
_entity_poly.pdbx_seq_one_letter_code
_entity_poly.pdbx_strand_id
1 'polypeptide(L)'
;SAAFMAGLPAQCSEMSAAFWPDAVLADLAGCDALVRVEALREAVSEAHARVAAVFAGVDASMAAPFGGAPSEADYSWARCVLNSRQFGASWSDSQEIGALVPAAEFFNHSCGLQGGISLNKDEASGTLQVLATRAFAEGEEAMVSYGRLGNAQLLCGHGFAVADNPQDAAELVMTVRCGELRSAALLAAGELDSFGW
;
A
#
# COMPACT_ATOMS: atom_id res chain seq x y z
N SER A 1 8.42 -21.78 -4.02
CA SER A 1 8.04 -20.51 -4.67
C SER A 1 6.87 -20.66 -5.65
N ALA A 2 6.78 -21.70 -6.50
CA ALA A 2 5.65 -21.85 -7.44
C ALA A 2 4.26 -22.02 -6.76
N ALA A 3 4.17 -22.83 -5.70
CA ALA A 3 2.92 -23.03 -4.97
C ALA A 3 2.40 -21.73 -4.31
N PHE A 4 3.32 -20.89 -3.81
CA PHE A 4 2.97 -19.58 -3.26
C PHE A 4 2.38 -18.66 -4.33
N MET A 5 3.07 -18.53 -5.48
CA MET A 5 2.60 -17.71 -6.59
C MET A 5 1.23 -18.16 -7.12
N ALA A 6 0.96 -19.47 -7.13
CA ALA A 6 -0.33 -20.03 -7.53
C ALA A 6 -1.47 -19.75 -6.54
N GLY A 7 -1.16 -19.36 -5.30
CA GLY A 7 -2.13 -18.98 -4.28
C GLY A 7 -2.44 -17.48 -4.23
N LEU A 8 -1.74 -16.65 -5.02
CA LEU A 8 -2.00 -15.22 -5.09
C LEU A 8 -3.27 -14.92 -5.91
N PRO A 9 -3.97 -13.80 -5.63
CA PRO A 9 -5.11 -13.39 -6.44
C PRO A 9 -4.73 -13.18 -7.90
N ALA A 10 -5.66 -13.51 -8.78
CA ALA A 10 -5.43 -13.40 -10.21
C ALA A 10 -5.57 -11.96 -10.72
N GLN A 11 -6.45 -11.15 -10.11
CA GLN A 11 -6.80 -9.82 -10.64
C GLN A 11 -6.47 -8.70 -9.67
N CYS A 12 -5.98 -7.57 -10.19
CA CYS A 12 -5.71 -6.36 -9.42
C CYS A 12 -6.94 -5.81 -8.69
N SER A 13 -8.11 -5.94 -9.31
CA SER A 13 -9.39 -5.48 -8.76
C SER A 13 -9.78 -6.19 -7.45
N GLU A 14 -9.23 -7.36 -7.17
CA GLU A 14 -9.40 -8.07 -5.90
C GLU A 14 -8.51 -7.51 -4.77
N MET A 15 -7.54 -6.66 -5.11
CA MET A 15 -6.48 -6.21 -4.21
C MET A 15 -6.41 -4.69 -4.06
N SER A 16 -6.98 -3.94 -5.00
CA SER A 16 -6.97 -2.47 -4.96
C SER A 16 -8.12 -1.91 -5.80
N ALA A 17 -8.84 -0.95 -5.22
CA ALA A 17 -9.88 -0.21 -5.93
C ALA A 17 -9.34 0.63 -7.10
N ALA A 18 -8.02 0.88 -7.16
CA ALA A 18 -7.40 1.54 -8.30
C ALA A 18 -7.58 0.79 -9.63
N PHE A 19 -7.99 -0.47 -9.60
CA PHE A 19 -8.24 -1.26 -10.80
C PHE A 19 -9.72 -1.63 -10.96
N TRP A 20 -10.63 -0.96 -10.26
CA TRP A 20 -12.07 -1.11 -10.45
C TRP A 20 -12.55 -0.35 -11.69
N PRO A 21 -13.69 -0.75 -12.28
CA PRO A 21 -14.30 0.00 -13.38
C PRO A 21 -14.69 1.41 -12.95
N ASP A 22 -14.52 2.39 -13.84
CA ASP A 22 -14.83 3.80 -13.54
C ASP A 22 -16.31 4.02 -13.16
N ALA A 23 -17.21 3.21 -13.72
CA ALA A 23 -18.63 3.23 -13.36
C ALA A 23 -18.87 2.90 -11.88
N VAL A 24 -18.02 2.08 -11.25
CA VAL A 24 -18.07 1.77 -9.82
C VAL A 24 -17.40 2.89 -9.02
N LEU A 25 -16.29 3.44 -9.51
CA LEU A 25 -15.59 4.53 -8.84
C LEU A 25 -16.38 5.85 -8.84
N ALA A 26 -17.35 6.02 -9.74
CA ALA A 26 -18.26 7.15 -9.75
C ALA A 26 -19.02 7.33 -8.42
N ASP A 27 -19.26 6.25 -7.68
CA ASP A 27 -19.90 6.29 -6.36
C ASP A 27 -19.01 6.95 -5.28
N LEU A 28 -17.71 7.07 -5.54
CA LEU A 28 -16.73 7.71 -4.65
C LEU A 28 -16.55 9.22 -4.95
N ALA A 29 -17.37 9.79 -5.84
CA ALA A 29 -17.25 11.20 -6.22
C ALA A 29 -17.34 12.12 -5.00
N GLY A 30 -16.30 12.94 -4.81
CA GLY A 30 -16.18 13.86 -3.67
C GLY A 30 -15.60 13.25 -2.39
N CYS A 31 -15.19 11.97 -2.41
CA CYS A 31 -14.50 11.32 -1.32
C CYS A 31 -12.98 11.30 -1.54
N ASP A 32 -12.19 11.40 -0.47
CA ASP A 32 -10.73 11.26 -0.52
C ASP A 32 -10.27 9.93 -1.12
N ALA A 33 -11.10 8.89 -1.00
CA ALA A 33 -10.81 7.58 -1.58
C ALA A 33 -10.63 7.64 -3.09
N LEU A 34 -11.43 8.45 -3.80
CA LEU A 34 -11.31 8.62 -5.25
C LEU A 34 -9.98 9.29 -5.61
N VAL A 35 -9.62 10.37 -4.90
CA VAL A 35 -8.34 11.08 -5.10
C VAL A 35 -7.15 10.13 -4.90
N ARG A 36 -7.19 9.30 -3.84
CA ARG A 36 -6.14 8.30 -3.59
C ARG A 36 -6.06 7.24 -4.68
N VAL A 37 -7.21 6.77 -5.16
CA VAL A 37 -7.29 5.77 -6.23
C VAL A 37 -6.72 6.32 -7.53
N GLU A 38 -7.09 7.54 -7.92
CA GLU A 38 -6.58 8.21 -9.12
C GLU A 38 -5.07 8.44 -9.04
N ALA A 39 -4.59 8.96 -7.89
CA ALA A 39 -3.17 9.14 -7.65
C ALA A 39 -2.39 7.81 -7.71
N LEU A 40 -2.96 6.72 -7.21
CA LEU A 40 -2.33 5.40 -7.31
C LEU A 40 -2.27 4.90 -8.76
N ARG A 41 -3.31 5.11 -9.56
CA ARG A 41 -3.32 4.76 -11.00
C ARG A 41 -2.20 5.49 -11.74
N GLU A 42 -2.10 6.80 -11.55
CA GLU A 42 -1.04 7.63 -12.15
C GLU A 42 0.34 7.17 -11.69
N ALA A 43 0.55 7.00 -10.38
CA ALA A 43 1.84 6.56 -9.84
C ALA A 43 2.27 5.18 -10.35
N VAL A 44 1.34 4.24 -10.54
CA VAL A 44 1.64 2.91 -11.12
C VAL A 44 2.01 3.04 -12.59
N SER A 45 1.26 3.81 -13.37
CA SER A 45 1.52 4.03 -14.80
C SER A 45 2.88 4.70 -15.03
N GLU A 46 3.18 5.76 -14.29
CA GLU A 46 4.48 6.43 -14.35
C GLU A 46 5.63 5.51 -13.94
N ALA A 47 5.44 4.70 -12.90
CA ALA A 47 6.47 3.78 -12.44
C ALA A 47 6.73 2.67 -13.47
N HIS A 48 5.68 2.17 -14.13
CA HIS A 48 5.82 1.24 -15.27
C HIS A 48 6.62 1.88 -16.40
N ALA A 49 6.29 3.12 -16.80
CA ALA A 49 7.00 3.84 -17.84
C ALA A 49 8.49 4.02 -17.52
N ARG A 50 8.83 4.33 -16.25
CA ARG A 50 10.23 4.41 -15.80
C ARG A 50 10.95 3.06 -15.92
N VAL A 51 10.31 1.97 -15.53
CA VAL A 51 10.87 0.62 -15.68
C VAL A 51 11.09 0.27 -17.15
N ALA A 52 10.10 0.53 -18.01
CA ALA A 52 10.21 0.29 -19.45
C ALA A 52 11.36 1.09 -20.08
N ALA A 53 11.57 2.35 -19.67
CA ALA A 53 12.68 3.17 -20.12
C ALA A 53 14.05 2.61 -19.70
N VAL A 54 14.16 2.05 -18.48
CA VAL A 54 15.38 1.36 -18.04
C VAL A 54 15.66 0.14 -18.94
N PHE A 55 14.65 -0.69 -19.19
CA PHE A 55 14.81 -1.85 -20.08
C PHE A 55 15.20 -1.48 -21.51
N ALA A 56 14.73 -0.34 -22.02
CA ALA A 56 15.13 0.17 -23.33
C ALA A 56 16.56 0.73 -23.37
N GLY A 57 17.09 1.17 -22.21
CA GLY A 57 18.42 1.78 -22.10
C GLY A 57 19.55 0.82 -21.72
N VAL A 58 19.25 -0.41 -21.28
CA VAL A 58 20.25 -1.42 -20.94
C VAL A 58 20.59 -2.34 -22.11
N ASP A 59 21.78 -2.95 -22.06
CA ASP A 59 22.18 -3.95 -23.03
C ASP A 59 21.24 -5.18 -23.01
N ALA A 60 21.04 -5.80 -24.17
CA ALA A 60 20.16 -6.97 -24.30
C ALA A 60 20.56 -8.14 -23.39
N SER A 61 21.87 -8.31 -23.10
CA SER A 61 22.35 -9.33 -22.17
C SER A 61 21.91 -9.08 -20.72
N MET A 62 21.72 -7.83 -20.31
CA MET A 62 21.19 -7.47 -18.99
C MET A 62 19.68 -7.67 -18.90
N ALA A 63 18.95 -7.47 -20.00
CA ALA A 63 17.50 -7.69 -20.04
C ALA A 63 17.10 -9.17 -20.21
N ALA A 64 17.97 -9.98 -20.82
CA ALA A 64 17.68 -11.38 -21.18
C ALA A 64 17.17 -12.26 -20.00
N PRO A 65 17.71 -12.18 -18.77
CA PRO A 65 17.21 -12.97 -17.65
C PRO A 65 15.76 -12.69 -17.26
N PHE A 66 15.24 -11.52 -17.61
CA PHE A 66 13.88 -11.09 -17.28
C PHE A 66 12.90 -11.31 -18.43
N GLY A 67 13.36 -11.74 -19.61
CA GLY A 67 12.52 -11.87 -20.80
C GLY A 67 12.11 -10.54 -21.44
N GLY A 68 12.77 -9.43 -21.07
CA GLY A 68 12.44 -8.08 -21.54
C GLY A 68 11.68 -7.24 -20.51
N ALA A 69 11.16 -6.09 -20.96
CA ALA A 69 10.36 -5.21 -20.11
C ALA A 69 9.02 -5.85 -19.74
N PRO A 70 8.55 -5.74 -18.49
CA PRO A 70 7.24 -6.25 -18.10
C PRO A 70 6.12 -5.51 -18.83
N SER A 71 5.03 -6.23 -19.15
CA SER A 71 3.80 -5.59 -19.61
C SER A 71 3.21 -4.69 -18.51
N GLU A 72 2.39 -3.71 -18.89
CA GLU A 72 1.70 -2.86 -17.91
C GLU A 72 0.80 -3.68 -16.98
N ALA A 73 0.17 -4.73 -17.52
CA ALA A 73 -0.67 -5.65 -16.75
C ALA A 73 0.15 -6.44 -15.71
N ASP A 74 1.28 -7.03 -16.10
CA ASP A 74 2.14 -7.79 -15.19
C ASP A 74 2.75 -6.88 -14.10
N TYR A 75 3.16 -5.68 -14.49
CA TYR A 75 3.69 -4.69 -13.55
C TYR A 75 2.64 -4.24 -12.54
N SER A 76 1.44 -3.92 -13.02
CA SER A 76 0.31 -3.52 -12.17
C SER A 76 -0.09 -4.64 -11.21
N TRP A 77 -0.16 -5.89 -11.70
CA TRP A 77 -0.43 -7.06 -10.87
C TRP A 77 0.61 -7.25 -9.78
N ALA A 78 1.90 -7.19 -10.13
CA ALA A 78 2.98 -7.29 -9.16
C ALA A 78 2.93 -6.18 -8.11
N ARG A 79 2.63 -4.93 -8.51
CA ARG A 79 2.45 -3.81 -7.57
C ARG A 79 1.25 -4.00 -6.66
N CYS A 80 0.13 -4.53 -7.16
CA CYS A 80 -1.04 -4.84 -6.35
C CYS A 80 -0.73 -5.90 -5.30
N VAL A 81 -0.06 -6.98 -5.68
CA VAL A 81 0.39 -8.03 -4.75
C VAL A 81 1.25 -7.41 -3.65
N LEU A 82 2.28 -6.64 -4.02
CA LEU A 82 3.19 -6.03 -3.04
C LEU A 82 2.45 -5.06 -2.12
N ASN A 83 1.68 -4.11 -2.65
CA ASN A 83 1.01 -3.10 -1.83
C ASN A 83 0.00 -3.72 -0.84
N SER A 84 -0.71 -4.76 -1.26
CA SER A 84 -1.79 -5.35 -0.45
C SER A 84 -1.33 -6.40 0.55
N ARG A 85 -0.15 -7.02 0.35
CA ARG A 85 0.28 -8.24 1.08
C ARG A 85 1.69 -8.20 1.66
N GLN A 86 2.50 -7.20 1.32
CA GLN A 86 3.84 -7.14 1.90
C GLN A 86 3.78 -6.73 3.37
N PHE A 87 4.64 -7.36 4.17
CA PHE A 87 4.96 -6.90 5.50
C PHE A 87 6.23 -6.07 5.40
N GLY A 88 6.19 -4.84 5.88
CA GLY A 88 7.44 -4.12 6.15
C GLY A 88 8.21 -4.93 7.19
N ALA A 89 9.50 -5.15 7.01
CA ALA A 89 10.31 -5.62 8.12
C ALA A 89 11.73 -5.09 8.04
N SER A 90 12.24 -4.82 9.24
CA SER A 90 13.65 -4.66 9.50
C SER A 90 14.19 -6.06 9.75
N TRP A 91 14.70 -6.72 8.72
CA TRP A 91 15.51 -7.94 8.87
C TRP A 91 17.01 -7.62 8.92
N SER A 92 17.38 -6.34 8.85
CA SER A 92 18.73 -5.82 9.00
C SER A 92 18.72 -4.33 9.40
N ASP A 93 19.80 -3.88 10.04
CA ASP A 93 19.96 -2.54 10.66
C ASP A 93 19.87 -1.34 9.69
N SER A 94 19.73 -1.54 8.37
CA SER A 94 19.96 -0.48 7.37
C SER A 94 18.78 -0.07 6.50
N GLN A 95 17.66 -0.80 6.45
CA GLN A 95 16.44 -0.32 5.79
C GLN A 95 15.23 -1.22 6.08
N GLU A 96 14.04 -0.65 6.28
CA GLU A 96 12.80 -1.42 6.23
C GLU A 96 12.56 -1.88 4.79
N ILE A 97 12.65 -3.19 4.57
CA ILE A 97 12.38 -3.81 3.28
C ILE A 97 11.00 -4.46 3.38
N GLY A 98 10.15 -4.30 2.37
CA GLY A 98 8.90 -5.04 2.27
C GLY A 98 9.18 -6.48 1.82
N ALA A 99 8.58 -7.48 2.47
CA ALA A 99 8.55 -8.85 1.93
C ALA A 99 7.17 -9.47 1.96
N LEU A 100 6.96 -10.37 1.01
CA LEU A 100 5.86 -11.33 1.03
C LEU A 100 6.29 -12.50 1.92
N VAL A 101 5.45 -12.84 2.90
CA VAL A 101 5.75 -13.88 3.89
C VAL A 101 4.70 -14.97 3.77
N PRO A 102 4.98 -16.05 2.99
CA PRO A 102 4.03 -17.13 2.72
C PRO A 102 3.28 -17.59 3.97
N ALA A 103 1.98 -17.82 3.82
CA ALA A 103 1.02 -18.10 4.88
C ALA A 103 0.61 -16.89 5.74
N ALA A 104 1.50 -15.96 6.03
CA ALA A 104 1.16 -14.76 6.80
C ALA A 104 0.32 -13.76 5.97
N GLU A 105 0.52 -13.70 4.65
CA GLU A 105 -0.28 -12.80 3.79
C GLU A 105 -1.76 -13.16 3.68
N PHE A 106 -2.16 -14.38 4.07
CA PHE A 106 -3.56 -14.81 3.98
C PHE A 106 -4.41 -14.35 5.17
N PHE A 107 -3.81 -13.81 6.22
CA PHE A 107 -4.57 -13.29 7.36
C PHE A 107 -5.28 -12.00 6.96
N ASN A 108 -6.60 -11.95 7.15
CA ASN A 108 -7.40 -10.76 6.90
C ASN A 108 -7.23 -9.68 7.99
N HIS A 109 -7.64 -8.45 7.66
CA HIS A 109 -7.58 -7.29 8.56
C HIS A 109 -8.70 -7.28 9.60
N SER A 110 -8.34 -7.11 10.87
CA SER A 110 -9.29 -6.74 11.93
C SER A 110 -9.03 -5.34 12.45
N CYS A 111 -10.04 -4.46 12.40
CA CYS A 111 -10.00 -3.16 13.07
C CYS A 111 -10.12 -3.27 14.60
N GLY A 112 -10.52 -4.44 15.11
CA GLY A 112 -10.60 -4.72 16.54
C GLY A 112 -9.25 -5.06 17.19
N LEU A 113 -8.22 -5.33 16.38
CA LEU A 113 -6.87 -5.61 16.84
C LEU A 113 -6.00 -4.35 16.76
N GLN A 114 -5.30 -4.05 17.87
CA GLN A 114 -4.29 -3.00 17.86
C GLN A 114 -3.12 -3.40 16.95
N GLY A 115 -2.47 -2.42 16.32
CA GLY A 115 -1.28 -2.67 15.51
C GLY A 115 -0.15 -3.28 16.34
N GLY A 116 0.57 -4.25 15.77
CA GLY A 116 1.78 -4.82 16.37
C GLY A 116 1.59 -5.87 17.47
N ILE A 117 0.35 -6.18 17.88
CA ILE A 117 0.12 -7.20 18.94
C ILE A 117 0.05 -8.62 18.38
N SER A 118 -0.37 -8.79 17.13
CA SER A 118 -0.56 -10.09 16.48
C SER A 118 0.62 -10.50 15.60
N LEU A 119 1.63 -9.63 15.46
CA LEU A 119 2.79 -9.84 14.59
C LEU A 119 4.06 -9.52 15.39
N ASN A 120 4.94 -10.51 15.53
CA ASN A 120 6.26 -10.34 16.09
C ASN A 120 7.31 -10.62 15.01
N LYS A 121 8.25 -9.69 14.83
CA LYS A 121 9.40 -9.85 13.93
C LYS A 121 10.60 -10.20 14.78
N ASP A 122 11.00 -11.46 14.76
CA ASP A 122 12.18 -11.90 15.51
C ASP A 122 13.42 -11.74 14.63
N GLU A 123 14.15 -10.66 14.86
CA GLU A 123 15.37 -10.32 14.13
C GLU A 123 16.46 -11.38 14.29
N ALA A 124 16.56 -12.02 15.48
CA ALA A 124 17.59 -13.01 15.75
C ALA A 124 17.39 -14.29 14.93
N SER A 125 16.14 -14.70 14.72
CA SER A 125 15.80 -15.86 13.89
C SER A 125 15.46 -15.51 12.43
N GLY A 126 15.27 -14.23 12.12
CA GLY A 126 14.79 -13.78 10.81
C GLY A 126 13.37 -14.24 10.51
N THR A 127 12.52 -14.44 11.53
CA THR A 127 11.16 -14.97 11.36
C THR A 127 10.07 -13.94 11.62
N LEU A 128 8.96 -14.05 10.90
CA LEU A 128 7.70 -13.39 11.24
C LEU A 128 6.82 -14.40 11.97
N GLN A 129 6.39 -14.04 13.17
CA GLN A 129 5.53 -14.85 14.02
C GLN A 129 4.16 -14.20 14.08
N VAL A 130 3.12 -14.96 13.72
CA VAL A 130 1.73 -14.55 13.93
C VAL A 130 1.27 -15.09 15.27
N LEU A 131 0.94 -14.19 16.19
CA LEU A 131 0.60 -14.51 17.58
C LEU A 131 -0.92 -14.46 17.77
N ALA A 132 -1.48 -15.53 18.34
CA ALA A 132 -2.86 -15.55 18.77
C ALA A 132 -3.05 -14.57 19.94
N THR A 133 -3.90 -13.56 19.75
CA THR A 133 -4.19 -12.54 20.78
C THR A 133 -5.25 -12.99 21.79
N ARG A 134 -5.91 -14.11 21.50
CA ARG A 134 -6.96 -14.75 22.31
C ARG A 134 -7.10 -16.22 21.89
N ALA A 135 -7.94 -16.95 22.62
CA ALA A 135 -8.41 -18.26 22.17
C ALA A 135 -9.34 -18.11 20.94
N PHE A 136 -9.21 -19.03 19.98
CA PHE A 136 -10.07 -19.16 18.81
C PHE A 136 -10.87 -20.46 18.90
N ALA A 137 -12.14 -20.41 18.53
CA ALA A 137 -12.96 -21.61 18.37
C ALA A 137 -12.62 -22.34 17.07
N GLU A 138 -12.95 -23.63 16.99
CA GLU A 138 -12.81 -24.38 15.74
C GLU A 138 -13.68 -23.75 14.64
N GLY A 139 -13.08 -23.52 13.46
CA GLY A 139 -13.74 -22.84 12.33
C GLY A 139 -13.81 -21.32 12.44
N GLU A 140 -13.36 -20.73 13.55
CA GLU A 140 -13.26 -19.27 13.68
C GLU A 140 -12.08 -18.72 12.88
N GLU A 141 -12.31 -17.64 12.14
CA GLU A 141 -11.26 -16.99 11.37
C GLU A 141 -10.23 -16.30 12.28
N ALA A 142 -8.97 -16.58 12.04
CA ALA A 142 -7.86 -15.85 12.63
C ALA A 142 -7.49 -14.65 11.75
N MET A 143 -7.42 -13.47 12.35
CA MET A 143 -7.16 -12.20 11.67
C MET A 143 -5.98 -11.47 12.32
N VAL A 144 -5.39 -10.52 11.61
CA VAL A 144 -4.31 -9.64 12.10
C VAL A 144 -4.69 -8.17 11.93
N SER A 145 -3.95 -7.27 12.56
CA SER A 145 -4.05 -5.84 12.23
C SER A 145 -3.10 -5.50 11.08
N TYR A 146 -3.58 -4.76 10.07
CA TYR A 146 -2.75 -4.20 9.00
C TYR A 146 -2.17 -2.83 9.40
N GLY A 147 -2.45 -2.39 10.63
CA GLY A 147 -2.16 -1.06 11.12
C GLY A 147 -3.42 -0.24 11.34
N ARG A 148 -3.23 1.05 11.63
CA ARG A 148 -4.31 2.00 11.88
C ARG A 148 -4.70 2.67 10.57
N LEU A 149 -5.48 1.96 9.75
CA LEU A 149 -5.86 2.39 8.40
C LEU A 149 -7.34 2.80 8.35
N GLY A 150 -7.61 3.98 7.82
CA GLY A 150 -8.97 4.43 7.49
C GLY A 150 -9.51 3.77 6.21
N ASN A 151 -10.81 3.91 5.94
CA ASN A 151 -11.44 3.21 4.81
C ASN A 151 -10.92 3.69 3.45
N ALA A 152 -10.57 4.97 3.31
CA ALA A 152 -9.94 5.46 2.07
C ALA A 152 -8.56 4.79 1.81
N GLN A 153 -7.81 4.47 2.86
CA GLN A 153 -6.52 3.77 2.75
C GLN A 153 -6.71 2.27 2.48
N LEU A 154 -7.64 1.62 3.20
CA LEU A 154 -7.97 0.21 2.99
C LEU A 154 -8.50 -0.03 1.56
N LEU A 155 -9.35 0.87 1.06
CA LEU A 155 -9.94 0.74 -0.27
C LEU A 155 -8.87 0.88 -1.37
N CYS A 156 -8.00 1.89 -1.23
CA CYS A 156 -6.93 2.13 -2.19
C CYS A 156 -5.84 1.05 -2.15
N GLY A 157 -5.37 0.67 -0.96
CA GLY A 157 -4.23 -0.25 -0.78
C GLY A 157 -4.58 -1.74 -0.77
N HIS A 158 -5.81 -2.08 -0.38
CA HIS A 158 -6.23 -3.47 -0.15
C HIS A 158 -7.58 -3.85 -0.81
N GLY A 159 -8.29 -2.90 -1.42
CA GLY A 159 -9.49 -3.19 -2.21
C GLY A 159 -10.76 -3.47 -1.38
N PHE A 160 -10.79 -3.06 -0.10
CA PHE A 160 -11.99 -3.20 0.74
C PHE A 160 -12.17 -2.03 1.71
N ALA A 161 -13.35 -1.92 2.29
CA ALA A 161 -13.65 -1.02 3.41
C ALA A 161 -14.32 -1.82 4.54
N VAL A 162 -14.20 -1.34 5.78
CA VAL A 162 -14.78 -1.99 6.97
C VAL A 162 -15.88 -1.10 7.52
N ALA A 163 -17.05 -1.70 7.79
CA ALA A 163 -18.15 -1.01 8.44
C ALA A 163 -17.74 -0.58 9.87
N ASP A 164 -18.15 0.62 10.27
CA ASP A 164 -17.85 1.20 11.58
C ASP A 164 -16.35 1.18 11.96
N ASN A 165 -15.47 1.38 10.96
CA ASN A 165 -14.02 1.39 11.17
C ASN A 165 -13.62 2.52 12.16
N PRO A 166 -13.13 2.20 13.36
CA PRO A 166 -12.77 3.20 14.36
C PRO A 166 -11.53 4.03 14.01
N GLN A 167 -10.79 3.64 12.96
CA GLN A 167 -9.66 4.39 12.43
C GLN A 167 -10.04 5.22 11.20
N ASP A 168 -11.32 5.24 10.80
CA ASP A 168 -11.75 6.00 9.64
C ASP A 168 -11.60 7.51 9.88
N ALA A 169 -11.13 8.20 8.85
CA ALA A 169 -10.83 9.62 8.90
C ALA A 169 -10.89 10.23 7.49
N ALA A 170 -11.18 11.53 7.44
CA ALA A 170 -11.10 12.33 6.22
C ALA A 170 -9.94 13.33 6.33
N GLU A 171 -9.23 13.54 5.23
CA GLU A 171 -8.19 14.55 5.09
C GLU A 171 -8.84 15.90 4.75
N LEU A 172 -8.57 16.90 5.58
CA LEU A 172 -9.00 18.28 5.32
C LEU A 172 -7.81 19.10 4.84
N VAL A 173 -7.78 19.39 3.54
CA VAL A 173 -6.79 20.32 2.98
C VAL A 173 -7.32 21.74 3.13
N MET A 174 -6.59 22.57 3.90
CA MET A 174 -6.95 23.97 4.12
C MET A 174 -5.80 24.89 3.73
N THR A 175 -6.09 25.88 2.88
CA THR A 175 -5.17 26.98 2.60
C THR A 175 -5.46 28.13 3.56
N VAL A 176 -4.53 28.42 4.47
CA VAL A 176 -4.63 29.57 5.36
C VAL A 176 -3.99 30.78 4.69
N ARG A 177 -4.79 31.80 4.37
CA ARG A 177 -4.25 33.08 3.89
C ARG A 177 -3.59 33.82 5.04
N CYS A 178 -2.31 34.12 4.87
CA CYS A 178 -1.54 34.88 5.81
C CYS A 178 -1.40 36.33 5.31
N GLY A 179 -1.66 37.33 6.16
CA GLY A 179 -1.38 38.72 5.82
C GLY A 179 0.13 38.93 5.57
N GLU A 180 0.49 39.91 4.75
CA GLU A 180 1.88 40.12 4.27
C GLU A 180 2.92 40.13 5.39
N LEU A 181 2.65 40.82 6.50
CA LEU A 181 3.55 40.90 7.66
C LEU A 181 3.82 39.54 8.31
N ARG A 182 2.82 38.66 8.35
CA ARG A 182 2.93 37.34 8.97
C ARG A 182 3.48 36.30 7.98
N SER A 183 3.25 36.46 6.68
CA SER A 183 3.93 35.67 5.64
C SER A 183 5.43 35.94 5.63
N ALA A 184 5.84 37.21 5.70
CA ALA A 184 7.25 37.58 5.80
C ALA A 184 7.93 37.00 7.06
N ALA A 185 7.23 36.99 8.20
CA ALA A 185 7.73 36.41 9.43
C ALA A 185 7.87 34.88 9.37
N LEU A 186 6.90 34.16 8.79
CA LEU A 186 6.95 32.70 8.65
C LEU A 186 8.01 32.24 7.65
N LEU A 187 8.19 32.96 6.54
CA LEU A 187 9.28 32.72 5.58
C LEU A 187 10.65 32.99 6.23
N ALA A 188 10.80 34.06 6.99
CA ALA A 188 12.03 34.36 7.73
C ALA A 188 12.33 33.31 8.82
N ALA A 189 11.31 32.63 9.36
CA ALA A 189 11.44 31.57 10.34
C ALA A 189 11.72 30.18 9.73
N GLY A 190 11.64 30.03 8.40
CA GLY A 190 11.82 28.74 7.71
C GLY A 190 10.66 27.76 7.91
N GLU A 191 9.49 28.25 8.33
CA GLU A 191 8.31 27.42 8.64
C GLU A 191 7.35 27.27 7.44
N LEU A 192 7.72 27.82 6.28
CA LEU A 192 7.00 27.64 5.03
C LEU A 192 7.97 27.11 3.97
N ASP A 193 7.75 25.88 3.51
CA ASP A 193 8.36 25.40 2.28
C ASP A 193 7.71 26.11 1.10
N SER A 194 8.54 26.59 0.16
CA SER A 194 8.08 27.19 -1.08
C SER A 194 7.48 26.11 -1.98
N PHE A 195 6.21 25.77 -1.77
CA PHE A 195 5.45 25.00 -2.75
C PHE A 195 5.13 25.90 -3.94
N GLY A 196 5.97 25.81 -4.97
CA GLY A 196 5.68 26.35 -6.30
C GLY A 196 4.62 25.49 -6.98
N TRP A 197 3.52 26.14 -7.34
CA TRP A 197 2.65 25.72 -8.44
C TRP A 197 3.04 26.54 -9.68
#